data_AF-A0A961YNU1-F1
#
_entry.id   AF-A0A961YNU1-F1
#
_cell.length_a   1.000
_cell.length_b   1.000
_cell.length_c   1.000
_cell.angle_alpha   90.00
_cell.angle_beta   90.00
_cell.angle_gamma   90.00
#
_symmetry.space_group_name_H-M   'P 1'
#
loop_
_entity.id
_entity.type
_entity.pdbx_description
1 polymer ?
#
loop_
_entity_poly.entity_id
_entity_poly.type
_entity_poly.pdbx_seq_one_letter_code
_entity_poly.pdbx_strand_id
1 'polypeptide(L)'
;TVTAVPSPGRFGILEMNEADKVTGFYEKPANEMGWINGGFFVLEPSVIDYIEGDRTIWERQPLERLSADGELRAFKHTGFWQPMDSLRDKRELETLWEKGNAPWQLMK
;
A
#
# COMPACT_ATOMS: atom_id res chain seq x y z
N THR A 1 -0.74 12.47 -8.93
CA THR A 1 -1.53 11.25 -8.67
C THR A 1 -0.66 10.18 -8.05
N VAL A 2 -1.19 9.46 -7.05
CA VAL A 2 -0.54 8.31 -6.39
C VAL A 2 -1.37 7.05 -6.58
N THR A 3 -0.73 5.91 -6.79
CA THR A 3 -1.40 4.62 -6.78
C THR A 3 -1.81 4.24 -5.37
N ALA A 4 -3.12 4.08 -5.16
CA ALA A 4 -3.72 3.59 -3.94
C ALA A 4 -3.97 2.09 -4.06
N VAL A 5 -3.49 1.30 -3.10
CA VAL A 5 -3.61 -0.16 -3.08
C VAL A 5 -4.36 -0.62 -1.83
N PRO A 6 -5.06 -1.77 -1.87
CA PRO A 6 -5.66 -2.36 -0.69
C PRO A 6 -4.63 -2.56 0.42
N SER A 7 -4.95 -2.13 1.65
CA SER A 7 -4.10 -2.43 2.78
C SER A 7 -4.04 -3.95 3.00
N PRO A 8 -2.85 -4.57 3.08
CA PRO A 8 -2.74 -5.98 3.40
C PRO A 8 -3.20 -6.22 4.84
N GLY A 9 -4.06 -7.21 5.04
CA GLY A 9 -4.48 -7.63 6.37
C GLY A 9 -3.27 -8.11 7.17
N ARG A 10 -2.96 -7.42 8.27
CA ARG A 10 -1.82 -7.78 9.14
C ARG A 10 -2.20 -8.80 10.21
N PHE A 11 -3.45 -8.76 10.66
CA PHE A 11 -3.92 -9.53 11.81
C PHE A 11 -5.19 -10.32 11.45
N GLY A 12 -5.48 -11.34 12.25
CA GLY A 12 -6.78 -11.99 12.23
C GLY A 12 -7.80 -11.13 12.99
N ILE A 13 -8.98 -10.95 12.42
CA ILE A 13 -10.09 -10.22 13.07
C ILE A 13 -10.95 -11.23 13.83
N LEU A 14 -11.25 -10.88 15.08
CA LEU A 14 -12.30 -11.53 15.86
C LEU A 14 -13.56 -10.69 15.79
N GLU A 15 -14.65 -11.28 15.33
CA GLU A 15 -15.98 -10.72 15.54
C GLU A 15 -16.48 -11.23 16.89
N MET A 16 -16.84 -10.30 17.78
CA MET A 16 -17.25 -10.60 19.16
C MET A 16 -18.59 -9.95 19.46
N ASN A 17 -19.44 -10.63 20.22
CA ASN A 17 -20.69 -10.07 20.72
C ASN A 17 -20.50 -9.35 22.08
N GLU A 18 -21.58 -8.76 22.60
CA GLU A 18 -21.59 -8.03 23.88
C GLU A 18 -21.20 -8.89 25.12
N ALA A 19 -21.14 -10.22 24.97
CA ALA A 19 -20.77 -11.16 26.03
C ALA A 19 -19.35 -11.74 25.84
N ASP A 20 -18.49 -11.03 25.10
CA ASP A 20 -17.11 -11.42 24.77
C ASP A 20 -16.98 -12.80 24.06
N LYS A 21 -18.07 -13.29 23.47
CA LYS A 21 -18.06 -14.53 22.71
C LYS A 21 -17.65 -14.26 21.28
N VAL A 22 -16.60 -14.95 20.81
CA VAL A 22 -16.20 -14.94 19.39
C VAL A 22 -17.29 -15.58 18.54
N THR A 23 -17.87 -14.81 17.63
CA THR A 23 -18.89 -15.23 16.66
C THR A 23 -18.30 -15.46 15.26
N GLY A 24 -17.12 -14.89 14.98
CA GLY A 24 -16.42 -15.03 13.71
C GLY A 24 -14.90 -14.85 13.83
N PHE A 25 -14.16 -15.51 12.94
CA PHE A 25 -12.70 -15.39 12.82
C PHE A 25 -12.34 -15.21 11.35
N TYR A 26 -11.67 -14.11 11.02
CA TYR A 26 -11.23 -13.78 9.66
C TYR A 26 -9.72 -13.62 9.62
N GLU A 27 -9.01 -14.56 9.01
CA GLU A 27 -7.55 -14.49 8.90
C GLU A 27 -7.14 -13.53 7.78
N LYS A 28 -6.51 -12.40 8.14
CA LYS A 28 -5.89 -11.44 7.22
C LYS A 28 -6.78 -11.01 6.03
N PRO A 29 -8.03 -10.57 6.26
CA PRO A 29 -8.84 -10.05 5.17
C PRO A 29 -8.15 -8.85 4.51
N ALA A 30 -8.06 -8.88 3.17
CA ALA A 30 -7.57 -7.73 2.42
C ALA A 30 -8.54 -6.54 2.59
N ASN A 31 -8.01 -5.32 2.53
CA ASN A 31 -8.80 -4.08 2.49
C ASN A 31 -9.47 -3.63 3.80
N GLU A 32 -9.17 -4.26 4.95
CA GLU A 32 -9.76 -3.88 6.24
C GLU A 32 -9.41 -2.44 6.65
N MET A 33 -8.14 -2.03 6.46
CA MET A 33 -7.68 -0.67 6.79
C MET A 33 -7.87 0.33 5.63
N GLY A 34 -8.67 -0.01 4.62
CA GLY A 34 -8.89 0.83 3.45
C GLY A 34 -7.72 0.83 2.46
N TRP A 35 -7.43 2.01 1.90
CA TRP A 35 -6.43 2.19 0.84
C TRP A 35 -5.15 2.83 1.39
N ILE A 36 -4.00 2.31 0.99
CA ILE A 36 -2.68 2.84 1.36
C ILE A 36 -1.94 3.37 0.13
N ASN A 37 -0.93 4.20 0.38
CA ASN A 37 0.00 4.66 -0.65
C ASN A 37 0.85 3.48 -1.16
N GLY A 38 0.65 3.10 -2.42
CA GLY A 38 1.38 2.02 -3.10
C GLY A 38 2.69 2.44 -3.79
N GLY A 39 3.09 3.71 -3.67
CA GLY A 39 4.40 4.22 -4.07
C GLY A 39 4.56 4.62 -5.54
N PHE A 40 3.69 4.18 -6.45
CA PHE A 40 3.78 4.57 -7.86
C PHE A 40 3.10 5.94 -8.07
N PHE A 41 3.90 6.95 -8.38
CA PHE A 41 3.42 8.32 -8.59
C PHE A 41 3.50 8.75 -10.06
N VAL A 42 2.56 9.60 -10.46
CA VAL A 42 2.63 10.44 -11.66
C VAL A 42 2.49 11.88 -11.19
N LEU A 43 3.52 12.69 -11.37
CA LEU A 43 3.65 14.02 -10.79
C LEU A 43 3.96 15.04 -11.87
N GLU A 44 3.40 16.23 -11.73
CA GLU A 44 3.85 17.41 -12.47
C GLU A 44 5.16 17.93 -11.85
N PRO A 45 6.11 18.48 -12.63
CA PRO A 45 7.39 18.96 -12.11
C PRO A 45 7.28 20.00 -10.99
N SER A 46 6.17 20.77 -10.95
CA SER A 46 5.90 21.77 -9.91
C SER A 46 5.82 21.20 -8.49
N VAL A 47 5.67 19.88 -8.32
CA VAL A 47 5.74 19.26 -6.99
C VAL A 47 7.10 19.45 -6.32
N ILE A 48 8.16 19.74 -7.07
CA ILE A 48 9.50 20.00 -6.54
C ILE A 48 9.48 21.27 -5.67
N ASP A 49 8.57 22.22 -5.91
CA ASP A 49 8.42 23.43 -5.09
C ASP A 49 7.94 23.12 -3.65
N TYR A 50 7.45 21.90 -3.39
CA TYR A 50 7.09 21.42 -2.06
C TYR A 50 8.29 20.80 -1.32
N ILE A 51 9.46 20.72 -1.95
CA ILE A 51 10.68 20.11 -1.40
C ILE A 51 11.65 21.21 -0.97
N GLU A 52 11.85 21.37 0.34
CA GLU A 52 12.70 22.43 0.90
C GLU A 52 14.20 22.09 0.83
N GLY A 53 14.55 20.83 0.61
CA GLY A 53 15.92 20.32 0.50
C GLY A 53 16.06 18.87 0.94
N ASP A 54 17.30 18.39 1.04
CA ASP A 54 17.64 16.96 1.23
C ASP A 54 17.04 16.29 2.48
N ARG A 55 16.67 17.06 3.49
CA ARG A 55 16.03 16.55 4.71
C ARG A 55 14.51 16.39 4.59
N THR A 56 13.94 16.81 3.47
CA THR A 56 12.51 16.70 3.23
C THR A 56 12.14 15.24 3.02
N ILE A 57 11.26 14.72 3.86
CA ILE A 57 10.67 13.39 3.68
C ILE A 57 9.44 13.56 2.78
N TRP A 58 9.50 13.00 1.57
CA TRP A 58 8.44 13.10 0.57
C TRP A 58 7.07 12.73 1.14
N GLU A 59 6.99 11.65 1.89
CA GLU A 59 5.75 11.09 2.44
C GLU A 59 5.18 11.86 3.64
N ARG A 60 5.83 12.95 4.08
CA ARG A 60 5.35 13.83 5.14
C ARG A 60 4.86 15.15 4.55
N GLN A 61 5.58 16.23 4.84
CA GLN A 61 5.17 17.60 4.52
C GLN A 61 4.79 17.80 3.04
N PRO A 62 5.50 17.25 2.03
CA PRO A 62 5.09 17.42 0.64
C PRO A 62 3.74 16.77 0.32
N LEU A 63 3.53 15.49 0.64
CA LEU A 63 2.26 14.82 0.36
C LEU A 63 1.11 15.35 1.22
N GLU A 64 1.37 15.72 2.47
CA GLU A 64 0.39 16.36 3.36
C GLU A 64 -0.10 17.69 2.76
N ARG A 65 0.82 18.54 2.28
CA ARG A 65 0.49 19.82 1.64
C ARG A 65 -0.22 19.64 0.30
N LEU A 66 0.30 18.78 -0.58
CA LEU A 66 -0.37 18.45 -1.85
C LEU A 66 -1.80 17.94 -1.65
N SER A 67 -2.03 17.16 -0.58
CA SER A 67 -3.37 16.72 -0.22
C SER A 67 -4.24 17.87 0.30
N ALA A 68 -3.71 18.72 1.17
CA ALA A 68 -4.43 19.87 1.71
C ALA A 68 -4.79 20.89 0.63
N ASP A 69 -3.91 21.06 -0.37
CA ASP A 69 -4.08 21.98 -1.49
C ASP A 69 -5.00 21.40 -2.60
N GLY A 70 -5.44 20.13 -2.47
CA GLY A 70 -6.33 19.48 -3.43
C GLY A 70 -5.64 18.95 -4.71
N GLU A 71 -4.32 18.99 -4.75
CA GLU A 71 -3.47 18.60 -5.89
C GLU A 71 -3.11 17.11 -5.90
N LEU A 72 -3.41 16.37 -4.81
CA LEU A 72 -3.18 14.94 -4.72
C LEU A 72 -4.43 14.11 -5.09
N ARG A 73 -4.33 13.35 -6.18
CA ARG A 73 -5.35 12.36 -6.60
C ARG A 73 -4.87 10.93 -6.35
N ALA A 74 -5.81 10.01 -6.10
CA ALA A 74 -5.56 8.59 -5.94
C ALA A 74 -6.02 7.78 -7.16
N PHE A 75 -5.14 6.95 -7.70
CA PHE A 75 -5.47 5.92 -8.70
C PHE A 75 -5.62 4.56 -8.00
N LYS A 76 -6.81 3.98 -7.99
CA LYS A 76 -7.08 2.71 -7.29
C LYS A 76 -6.58 1.52 -8.09
N HIS A 77 -5.58 0.80 -7.58
CA HIS A 77 -5.07 -0.44 -8.16
C HIS A 77 -5.51 -1.63 -7.31
N THR A 78 -6.36 -2.49 -7.87
CA THR A 78 -6.87 -3.71 -7.21
C THR A 78 -6.17 -4.99 -7.66
N GLY A 79 -5.16 -4.87 -8.53
CA GLY A 79 -4.36 -6.00 -8.98
C GLY A 79 -3.30 -6.41 -7.96
N PHE A 80 -2.37 -7.26 -8.39
CA PHE A 80 -1.25 -7.66 -7.55
C PHE A 80 -0.39 -6.44 -7.17
N TRP A 81 -0.11 -6.30 -5.88
CA TRP A 81 0.86 -5.37 -5.30
C TRP A 81 1.38 -5.97 -4.00
N GLN A 82 2.69 -5.94 -3.81
CA GLN A 82 3.35 -6.46 -2.62
C GLN A 82 4.67 -5.69 -2.41
N PRO A 83 4.92 -5.10 -1.23
CA PRO A 83 6.21 -4.53 -0.89
C PRO A 83 7.16 -5.64 -0.41
N MET A 84 8.45 -5.33 -0.34
CA MET A 84 9.46 -6.24 0.21
C MET A 84 10.14 -5.59 1.42
N ASP A 85 9.41 -5.51 2.53
CA ASP A 85 9.88 -4.82 3.75
C ASP A 85 10.59 -5.77 4.72
N SER A 86 10.27 -7.07 4.66
CA SER A 86 10.79 -8.09 5.55
C SER A 86 11.40 -9.28 4.79
N LEU A 87 12.18 -10.09 5.51
CA LEU A 87 12.70 -11.36 4.97
C LEU A 87 11.58 -12.33 4.55
N ARG A 88 10.41 -12.23 5.19
CA ARG A 88 9.23 -13.02 4.81
C ARG A 88 8.73 -12.60 3.44
N ASP A 89 8.56 -11.31 3.20
CA ASP A 89 8.10 -10.78 1.91
C ASP A 89 9.04 -11.20 0.79
N LYS A 90 10.36 -11.12 1.03
CA LYS A 90 11.37 -11.60 0.09
C LYS A 90 11.13 -13.06 -0.30
N ARG A 91 10.97 -13.96 0.69
CA ARG A 91 10.75 -15.40 0.44
C ARG A 91 9.45 -15.66 -0.33
N GLU A 92 8.40 -14.91 -0.03
CA GLU A 92 7.12 -15.00 -0.74
C GLU A 92 7.27 -14.57 -2.21
N LEU A 93 7.94 -13.44 -2.47
CA LEU A 93 8.23 -12.94 -3.83
C LEU A 93 9.18 -13.88 -4.60
N GLU A 94 10.24 -14.40 -3.97
CA GLU A 94 11.15 -15.38 -4.58
C GLU A 94 10.39 -16.66 -4.97
N THR A 95 9.49 -17.15 -4.11
CA THR A 95 8.67 -18.33 -4.42
C THR A 95 7.78 -18.10 -5.66
N LEU A 96 7.19 -16.91 -5.81
CA LEU A 96 6.40 -16.57 -6.99
C LEU A 96 7.27 -16.54 -8.26
N TRP A 97 8.48 -15.99 -8.16
CA TRP A 97 9.44 -15.92 -9.24
C TRP A 97 9.94 -17.29 -9.68
N GLU A 98 10.41 -18.12 -8.75
CA GLU A 98 10.94 -19.47 -9.04
C GLU A 98 9.89 -20.39 -9.67
N LYS A 99 8.62 -20.20 -9.32
CA LYS A 99 7.49 -20.96 -9.91
C LYS A 99 7.05 -20.43 -11.28
N GLY A 100 7.64 -19.34 -11.78
CA GLY A 100 7.22 -18.68 -13.03
C GLY A 100 5.83 -18.05 -12.95
N ASN A 101 5.34 -17.75 -11.74
CA ASN A 101 4.01 -17.21 -11.48
C ASN A 101 4.06 -15.78 -10.93
N ALA A 102 5.17 -15.06 -11.14
CA ALA A 102 5.35 -13.69 -10.70
C ALA A 102 4.38 -12.75 -11.45
N PRO A 103 3.34 -12.19 -10.81
CA PRO A 103 2.34 -11.39 -11.53
C PRO A 103 2.89 -10.05 -12.05
N TRP A 104 4.01 -9.59 -11.49
CA TRP A 104 4.73 -8.40 -11.98
C TRP A 104 5.59 -8.68 -13.22
N GLN A 105 5.84 -9.94 -13.56
CA GLN A 105 6.58 -10.31 -14.76
C GLN A 105 5.65 -10.29 -15.98
N LEU A 106 5.48 -9.10 -16.58
CA LEU A 106 4.63 -8.92 -17.75
C LEU A 106 5.30 -9.30 -19.08
N MET A 107 6.63 -9.39 -19.08
CA MET A 107 7.45 -9.72 -20.25
C MET A 107 8.25 -11.00 -19.99
N LYS A 108 8.42 -11.80 -21.05
CA LYS A 108 9.27 -13.00 -21.04
C LYS A 108 10.70 -12.67 -21.39
#